data_AF-A0A372N8F3-F1
#
_entry.id   AF-A0A372N8F3-F1
#
_cell.length_a   1.000
_cell.length_b   1.000
_cell.length_c   1.000
_cell.angle_alpha   90.00
_cell.angle_beta   90.00
_cell.angle_gamma   90.00
#
_symmetry.space_group_name_H-M   'P 1'
#
loop_
_entity.id
_entity.type
_entity.pdbx_description
1 polymer ?
#
loop_
_entity_poly.entity_id
_entity_poly.type
_entity_poly.pdbx_seq_one_letter_code
_entity_poly.pdbx_strand_id
1 'polypeptide(L)'
;MKSHVLTVSCQSTRGIVAAITGYLAEKGCYISDSSQFDDLETGLFFMRLTFLSQEGVSEEEIKSGFAPVAKKYAMTWRFNDSDERMKVLLMV
;
A
#
# COMPACT_ATOMS: atom_id res chain seq x y z
N MET A 1 14.05 -5.88 -11.07
CA MET A 1 12.70 -5.31 -10.86
C MET A 1 12.62 -4.91 -9.41
N LYS A 2 12.25 -3.65 -9.13
CA LYS A 2 12.15 -3.17 -7.76
C LYS A 2 10.84 -3.62 -7.13
N SER A 3 10.92 -4.11 -5.89
CA SER A 3 9.75 -4.48 -5.11
C SER A 3 9.35 -3.30 -4.25
N HIS A 4 8.06 -3.01 -4.22
CA HIS A 4 7.50 -1.96 -3.39
C HIS A 4 6.59 -2.56 -2.33
N VAL A 5 6.57 -1.93 -1.17
CA VAL A 5 5.68 -2.28 -0.07
C VAL A 5 4.70 -1.14 0.15
N LEU A 6 3.41 -1.44 0.09
CA LEU A 6 2.33 -0.53 0.46
C LEU A 6 1.75 -0.98 1.81
N THR A 7 1.81 -0.10 2.80
CA THR A 7 1.12 -0.28 4.09
C THR A 7 -0.01 0.72 4.20
N VAL A 8 -1.18 0.26 4.65
CA VAL A 8 -2.40 1.05 4.75
C VAL A 8 -3.09 0.79 6.08
N SER A 9 -3.63 1.85 6.68
CA SER A 9 -4.58 1.75 7.80
C SER A 9 -5.72 2.75 7.63
N CYS A 10 -6.97 2.33 7.87
CA CYS A 10 -8.14 3.21 7.84
C CYS A 10 -9.29 2.64 8.69
N GLN A 11 -10.41 3.36 8.74
CA GLN A 11 -11.65 2.81 9.28
C GLN A 11 -12.15 1.67 8.38
N SER A 12 -12.55 0.56 8.98
CA SER A 12 -13.00 -0.62 8.27
C SER A 12 -14.31 -0.34 7.53
N THR A 13 -14.33 -0.66 6.24
CA THR A 13 -15.51 -0.54 5.39
C THR A 13 -15.40 -1.44 4.18
N ARG A 14 -16.54 -1.73 3.57
CA ARG A 14 -16.61 -2.59 2.39
C ARG A 14 -15.88 -1.95 1.21
N GLY A 15 -15.11 -2.75 0.49
CA GLY A 15 -14.50 -2.36 -0.79
C GLY A 15 -13.10 -1.73 -0.69
N ILE A 16 -12.51 -1.67 0.52
CA ILE A 16 -11.13 -1.20 0.70
C ILE A 16 -10.16 -2.06 -0.13
N VAL A 17 -10.19 -3.39 0.08
CA VAL A 17 -9.30 -4.33 -0.63
C VAL A 17 -9.45 -4.20 -2.14
N ALA A 18 -10.69 -4.26 -2.65
CA ALA A 18 -10.95 -4.15 -4.08
C ALA A 18 -10.47 -2.82 -4.69
N ALA A 19 -10.61 -1.71 -3.97
CA ALA A 19 -10.13 -0.41 -4.44
C ALA A 19 -8.60 -0.34 -4.51
N ILE A 20 -7.91 -0.89 -3.50
CA ILE A 20 -6.44 -0.92 -3.48
C ILE A 20 -5.90 -1.85 -4.56
N THR A 21 -6.37 -3.10 -4.61
CA THR A 21 -5.87 -4.09 -5.57
C THR A 21 -6.29 -3.76 -7.01
N GLY A 22 -7.50 -3.22 -7.20
CA GLY A 22 -7.97 -2.75 -8.50
C GLY A 22 -7.10 -1.63 -9.05
N TYR A 23 -6.80 -0.62 -8.22
CA TYR A 23 -5.88 0.45 -8.60
C TYR A 23 -4.49 -0.07 -9.01
N LEU A 24 -3.90 -0.98 -8.21
CA LEU A 24 -2.59 -1.56 -8.53
C LEU A 24 -2.64 -2.36 -9.85
N ALA A 25 -3.70 -3.13 -10.07
CA ALA A 25 -3.89 -3.88 -11.31
C ALA A 25 -4.02 -2.96 -12.54
N GLU A 26 -4.79 -1.87 -12.44
CA GLU A 26 -4.92 -0.85 -13.49
C GLU A 26 -3.59 -0.15 -13.82
N LYS A 27 -2.64 -0.15 -12.88
CA LYS A 27 -1.27 0.38 -13.07
C LYS A 27 -0.26 -0.67 -13.52
N GLY A 28 -0.69 -1.86 -13.93
CA GLY A 28 0.21 -2.91 -14.37
C GLY A 28 1.13 -3.43 -13.25
N CYS A 29 0.68 -3.32 -11.99
CA CYS A 29 1.43 -3.82 -10.84
C CYS A 29 1.06 -5.27 -10.54
N TYR A 30 2.07 -6.12 -10.42
CA TYR A 30 1.90 -7.50 -9.98
C TYR A 30 2.05 -7.60 -8.47
N ILE A 31 1.01 -8.05 -7.77
CA ILE A 31 1.01 -8.22 -6.31
C ILE A 31 1.63 -9.59 -5.98
N SER A 32 2.78 -9.59 -5.31
CA SER A 32 3.50 -10.81 -4.92
C SER A 32 3.11 -11.31 -3.53
N ASP A 33 2.69 -10.42 -2.64
CA ASP A 33 2.26 -10.74 -1.28
C ASP A 33 1.17 -9.77 -0.84
N SER A 34 0.18 -10.27 -0.12
CA SER A 34 -0.96 -9.50 0.39
C SER A 34 -1.38 -10.05 1.74
N SER A 35 -1.36 -9.19 2.75
CA SER A 35 -1.83 -9.50 4.09
C SER A 35 -2.77 -8.40 4.56
N GLN A 36 -3.91 -8.78 5.11
CA GLN A 36 -4.88 -7.85 5.69
C GLN A 36 -5.34 -8.33 7.06
N PHE A 37 -5.69 -7.38 7.92
CA PHE A 37 -6.26 -7.61 9.23
C PHE A 37 -7.38 -6.61 9.47
N ASP A 38 -8.54 -7.13 9.85
CA ASP A 38 -9.73 -6.34 10.16
C ASP A 38 -9.98 -6.47 11.67
N ASP A 39 -9.72 -5.39 12.39
CA ASP A 39 -9.92 -5.30 13.83
C ASP A 39 -11.36 -4.87 14.09
N LEU A 40 -12.22 -5.85 14.37
CA LEU A 40 -13.63 -5.63 14.63
C LEU A 40 -13.90 -4.93 15.98
N GLU A 41 -12.94 -4.94 16.90
CA GLU A 41 -13.10 -4.28 18.21
C GLU A 41 -12.86 -2.77 18.08
N THR A 42 -11.83 -2.38 17.34
CA THR A 42 -11.48 -0.95 17.14
C THR A 42 -12.11 -0.35 15.88
N GLY A 43 -12.62 -1.18 14.98
CA GLY A 43 -13.12 -0.78 13.66
C GLY A 43 -12.00 -0.35 12.71
N LEU A 44 -10.75 -0.73 12.98
CA LEU A 44 -9.60 -0.41 12.13
C LEU A 44 -9.28 -1.54 11.17
N PHE A 45 -8.99 -1.15 9.94
CA PHE A 45 -8.50 -2.05 8.90
C PHE A 45 -7.03 -1.78 8.64
N PHE A 46 -6.24 -2.84 8.52
CA PHE A 46 -4.82 -2.82 8.21
C PHE A 46 -4.54 -3.68 6.99
N MET A 47 -3.66 -3.20 6.11
CA MET A 47 -3.22 -3.99 4.96
C MET A 47 -1.76 -3.72 4.64
N ARG A 48 -1.04 -4.78 4.28
CA ARG A 48 0.30 -4.73 3.72
C ARG A 48 0.32 -5.50 2.41
N LEU A 49 0.81 -4.85 1.36
CA LEU A 49 0.97 -5.42 0.03
C LEU A 49 2.44 -5.30 -0.39
N THR A 50 2.95 -6.35 -1.00
CA THR A 50 4.21 -6.31 -1.74
C THR A 50 3.88 -6.45 -3.23
N PHE A 51 4.42 -5.57 -4.07
CA PHE A 51 4.12 -5.58 -5.49
C PHE A 51 5.32 -5.13 -6.35
N LEU A 52 5.27 -5.49 -7.64
CA LEU A 52 6.27 -5.18 -8.65
C LEU A 52 5.60 -4.35 -9.75
N SER A 53 6.19 -3.21 -10.12
CA SER A 53 5.77 -2.46 -11.33
C SER A 53 6.33 -3.18 -12.56
N GLN A 54 5.47 -3.86 -13.34
CA GLN A 54 5.89 -4.65 -14.50
C GLN A 54 5.90 -3.82 -15.80
N GLU A 55 5.01 -2.83 -15.89
CA GLU A 55 4.83 -2.00 -17.10
C GLU A 55 5.70 -0.74 -17.12
N GLY A 56 6.67 -0.62 -16.20
CA GLY A 56 7.60 0.50 -16.16
C GLY A 56 7.02 1.81 -15.61
N VAL A 57 5.81 1.75 -15.01
CA VAL A 57 5.20 2.89 -14.32
C VAL A 57 6.10 3.31 -13.16
N SER A 58 6.39 4.60 -13.06
CA SER A 58 7.25 5.15 -12.02
C SER A 58 6.58 5.07 -10.65
N GLU A 59 7.40 5.01 -9.59
CA GLU A 59 6.90 4.99 -8.22
C GLU A 59 6.13 6.27 -7.89
N GLU A 60 6.57 7.42 -8.41
CA GLU A 60 5.88 8.71 -8.25
C GLU A 60 4.48 8.72 -8.88
N GLU A 61 4.31 8.09 -10.05
CA GLU A 61 3.00 7.96 -10.71
C GLU A 61 2.06 7.04 -9.94
N ILE A 62 2.59 5.96 -9.37
CA ILE A 62 1.82 5.04 -8.51
C ILE A 62 1.41 5.75 -7.21
N LYS A 63 2.35 6.48 -6.57
CA LYS A 63 2.05 7.23 -5.34
C LYS A 63 1.02 8.32 -5.58
N SER A 64 1.19 9.12 -6.63
CA SER A 64 0.27 10.23 -6.95
C SER A 64 -1.11 9.73 -7.37
N GLY A 65 -1.18 8.67 -8.17
CA GLY A 65 -2.43 8.05 -8.58
C GLY A 65 -3.17 7.31 -7.46
N PHE A 66 -2.48 6.89 -6.40
CA PHE A 66 -3.10 6.26 -5.23
C PHE A 66 -3.75 7.27 -4.28
N ALA A 67 -3.31 8.54 -4.30
CA ALA A 67 -3.82 9.56 -3.37
C ALA A 67 -5.36 9.75 -3.39
N PRO A 68 -6.07 9.68 -4.54
CA PRO A 68 -7.53 9.67 -4.57
C PRO A 68 -8.17 8.46 -3.89
N VAL A 69 -7.59 7.27 -4.04
CA VAL A 69 -8.05 6.03 -3.37
C VAL A 69 -7.89 6.19 -1.86
N ALA A 70 -6.72 6.63 -1.42
CA ALA A 70 -6.47 6.91 -0.02
C ALA A 70 -7.43 7.95 0.57
N LYS A 71 -7.70 9.03 -0.16
CA LYS A 71 -8.62 10.08 0.26
C LYS A 71 -10.05 9.56 0.43
N LYS A 72 -10.53 8.71 -0.49
CA LYS A 72 -11.89 8.14 -0.44
C LYS A 72 -12.18 7.40 0.87
N TYR A 73 -11.18 6.72 1.42
CA TYR A 73 -11.33 5.92 2.63
C TYR A 73 -10.62 6.53 3.85
N ALA A 74 -10.20 7.80 3.77
CA ALA A 74 -9.43 8.48 4.81
C ALA A 74 -8.22 7.66 5.32
N MET A 75 -7.48 7.05 4.38
CA MET A 75 -6.37 6.16 4.69
C MET A 75 -5.15 6.92 5.17
N THR A 76 -4.49 6.37 6.19
CA THR A 76 -3.06 6.58 6.39
C THR A 76 -2.32 5.52 5.60
N TRP A 77 -1.38 5.93 4.76
CA TRP A 77 -0.68 5.02 3.85
C TRP A 77 0.78 5.42 3.68
N ARG A 78 1.61 4.44 3.34
CA ARG A 78 3.02 4.63 2.99
C ARG A 78 3.40 3.66 1.88
N PHE A 79 4.19 4.14 0.93
CA PHE A 79 4.94 3.29 0.01
C PHE A 79 6.40 3.31 0.41
N ASN A 80 7.01 2.14 0.43
CA ASN A 80 8.42 1.94 0.73
C ASN A 80 9.07 1.15 -0.41
N ASP A 81 10.23 1.62 -0.89
CA ASP A 81 11.11 0.83 -1.74
C ASP A 81 11.77 -0.25 -0.87
N SER A 82 11.68 -1.53 -1.27
CA SER A 82 12.29 -2.63 -0.53
C SER A 82 13.82 -2.52 -0.46
N ASP A 83 14.43 -1.81 -1.41
CA ASP A 83 15.88 -1.64 -1.50
C ASP A 83 16.38 -0.49 -0.62
N GLU A 84 15.47 0.38 -0.15
CA GLU A 84 15.82 1.49 0.73
C GLU A 84 15.98 1.01 2.19
N ARG A 85 17.23 0.95 2.66
CA ARG A 85 17.51 0.59 4.05
C ARG A 85 17.16 1.74 4.99
N MET A 86 16.32 1.45 5.98
CA MET A 86 15.99 2.39 7.04
C MET A 86 17.25 2.81 7.80
N LYS A 87 17.46 4.13 7.96
CA LYS A 87 18.51 4.67 8.83
C LYS A 87 18.10 4.49 10.29
N VAL A 88 18.88 3.72 11.03
CA VAL A 88 18.60 3.40 12.45
C VAL A 88 19.64 4.07 13.34
N LEU A 89 19.19 4.76 14.38
CA LEU A 89 20.03 5.26 15.46
C LEU A 89 19.85 4.34 16.67
N LEU A 90 20.96 3.84 17.22
CA LEU A 90 20.98 3.14 18.49
C LEU A 90 21.52 4.09 19.55
N MET A 91 20.69 4.39 20.56
CA MET A 91 21.05 5.23 21.69
C MET A 91 21.12 4.36 22.93
N VAL A 92 22.20 4.50 23.69
CA VAL A 92 22.47 3.78 24.95
C VAL A 92 22.71 4.78 26.06
#